data_AF-A0A976JH48-F1
#
_entry.id   AF-A0A976JH48-F1
#
_cell.length_a   1.000
_cell.length_b   1.000
_cell.length_c   1.000
_cell.angle_alpha   90.00
_cell.angle_beta   90.00
_cell.angle_gamma   90.00
#
_symmetry.space_group_name_H-M   'P 1'
#
loop_
_entity.id
_entity.type
_entity.pdbx_description
1 polymer ?
#
loop_
_entity_poly.entity_id
_entity_poly.type
_entity_poly.pdbx_seq_one_letter_code
_entity_poly.pdbx_strand_id
1 'polypeptide(L)'
;MKKLLFIAALFISTVNAADWTACRDSDLDPTRVGQLNMQLIPDINGECMISLGDGVNYPKYRSYMFSTAGDLIVFNSFGDGSPSTSTGARSYILFPRTNPLEFKIEDNNIHIKTPSGVIFVFSGKKGDLVAIHGMYFTLDDEVRGDNNGGLDLHPFKGLIIDEGWRQGELPRVDFKRSSQFKDGHGNFCKVLNSDIFEAIIDNSGAIDGAKLKFVSPGDMRYFLENKCPQIKY
;
A
#
# COMPACT_ATOMS: atom_id res chain seq x y z
N MET A 1 -27.75 -19.52 -52.08
CA MET A 1 -27.81 -19.41 -50.60
C MET A 1 -26.81 -18.35 -50.16
N LYS A 2 -27.27 -17.13 -49.81
CA LYS A 2 -26.41 -16.02 -49.38
C LYS A 2 -26.10 -16.18 -47.89
N LYS A 3 -24.81 -16.32 -47.53
CA LYS A 3 -24.35 -16.38 -46.13
C LYS A 3 -24.33 -14.97 -45.56
N LEU A 4 -25.19 -14.69 -44.58
CA LEU A 4 -25.15 -13.48 -43.76
C LEU A 4 -23.99 -13.62 -42.77
N LEU A 5 -22.98 -12.74 -42.88
CA LEU A 5 -21.91 -12.62 -41.89
C LEU A 5 -22.45 -11.72 -40.76
N PHE A 6 -22.70 -12.29 -39.59
CA PHE A 6 -23.01 -11.52 -38.38
C PHE A 6 -21.69 -11.03 -37.77
N ILE A 7 -21.37 -9.76 -37.99
CA ILE A 7 -20.27 -9.08 -37.30
C ILE A 7 -20.80 -8.69 -35.93
N ALA A 8 -20.50 -9.48 -34.90
CA ALA A 8 -20.73 -9.11 -33.52
C ALA A 8 -19.75 -7.99 -33.15
N ALA A 9 -20.23 -6.75 -33.17
CA ALA A 9 -19.51 -5.61 -32.63
C ALA A 9 -19.46 -5.76 -31.10
N LEU A 10 -18.37 -6.34 -30.58
CA LEU A 10 -18.04 -6.24 -29.17
C LEU A 10 -17.74 -4.76 -28.87
N PHE A 11 -18.72 -4.07 -28.29
CA PHE A 11 -18.47 -2.82 -27.57
C PHE A 11 -17.64 -3.17 -26.33
N ILE A 12 -16.32 -3.15 -26.48
CA ILE A 12 -15.39 -3.10 -25.36
C ILE A 12 -15.56 -1.69 -24.78
N SER A 13 -16.40 -1.54 -23.76
CA SER A 13 -16.44 -0.33 -22.96
C SER A 13 -15.09 -0.19 -22.27
N THR A 14 -14.20 0.60 -22.88
CA THR A 14 -12.97 1.05 -22.23
C THR A 14 -13.37 2.00 -21.13
N VAL A 15 -13.51 1.48 -19.91
CA VAL A 15 -13.55 2.31 -18.70
C VAL A 15 -12.20 3.04 -18.69
N ASN A 16 -12.22 4.35 -18.93
CA ASN A 16 -11.01 5.16 -18.88
C ASN A 16 -10.45 5.06 -17.46
N ALA A 17 -9.29 4.41 -17.31
CA ALA A 17 -8.50 4.53 -16.11
C ALA A 17 -8.17 6.02 -15.95
N ALA A 18 -8.66 6.63 -14.88
CA ALA A 18 -8.27 8.00 -14.56
C ALA A 18 -6.78 8.00 -14.20
N ASP A 19 -6.03 8.92 -14.79
CA ASP A 19 -4.61 9.13 -14.53
C ASP A 19 -4.49 10.11 -13.34
N TRP A 20 -4.17 9.59 -12.16
CA TRP A 20 -4.18 10.33 -10.89
C TRP A 20 -2.79 10.85 -10.55
N THR A 21 -2.37 11.94 -11.19
CA THR A 21 -1.15 12.65 -10.77
C THR A 21 -1.38 13.64 -9.63
N ALA A 22 -2.65 13.99 -9.32
CA ALA A 22 -3.04 14.84 -8.19
C ALA A 22 -4.49 14.55 -7.77
N CYS A 23 -4.81 14.67 -6.47
CA CYS A 23 -6.21 14.65 -6.01
C CYS A 23 -6.90 15.94 -6.49
N ARG A 24 -8.05 15.85 -7.16
CA ARG A 24 -8.90 17.04 -7.38
C ARG A 24 -9.84 17.20 -6.19
N ASP A 25 -10.25 18.42 -5.89
CA ASP A 25 -11.16 18.70 -4.76
C ASP A 25 -12.46 17.88 -4.83
N SER A 26 -12.97 17.63 -6.04
CA SER A 26 -14.15 16.79 -6.28
C SER A 26 -13.98 15.32 -5.90
N ASP A 27 -12.74 14.87 -5.78
CA ASP A 27 -12.40 13.46 -5.58
C ASP A 27 -12.14 13.17 -4.08
N LEU A 28 -12.16 14.20 -3.22
CA LEU A 28 -11.90 14.09 -1.78
C LEU A 28 -13.11 13.61 -0.97
N ASP A 29 -14.30 13.59 -1.59
CA ASP A 29 -15.52 13.14 -0.92
C ASP A 29 -15.43 11.63 -0.59
N PRO A 30 -15.66 11.22 0.67
CA PRO A 30 -15.66 9.82 1.05
C PRO A 30 -16.67 9.01 0.23
N THR A 31 -16.19 7.95 -0.42
CA THR A 31 -17.02 7.01 -1.16
C THR A 31 -17.28 5.78 -0.30
N ARG A 32 -18.57 5.47 -0.06
CA ARG A 32 -18.99 4.30 0.70
C ARG A 32 -19.34 3.15 -0.23
N VAL A 33 -18.75 1.97 0.01
CA VAL A 33 -19.09 0.72 -0.68
C VAL A 33 -19.43 -0.32 0.38
N GLY A 34 -20.71 -0.44 0.69
CA GLY A 34 -21.20 -1.30 1.78
C GLY A 34 -20.65 -0.88 3.15
N GLN A 35 -19.82 -1.74 3.75
CA GLN A 35 -19.15 -1.51 5.04
C GLN A 35 -17.82 -0.75 4.91
N LEU A 36 -17.30 -0.59 3.68
CA LEU A 36 -16.04 0.11 3.44
C LEU A 36 -16.27 1.61 3.23
N ASN A 37 -15.39 2.41 3.82
CA ASN A 37 -15.23 3.83 3.51
C ASN A 37 -13.89 4.03 2.81
N MET A 38 -13.94 4.56 1.59
CA MET A 38 -12.78 4.93 0.80
C MET A 38 -12.69 6.44 0.71
N GLN A 39 -11.49 6.99 0.83
CA GLN A 39 -11.23 8.42 0.69
C GLN A 39 -9.92 8.65 -0.06
N LEU A 40 -9.89 9.66 -0.92
CA LEU A 40 -8.65 10.17 -1.49
C LEU A 40 -8.10 11.28 -0.60
N ILE A 41 -6.82 11.19 -0.26
CA ILE A 41 -6.16 12.11 0.68
C ILE A 41 -4.85 12.58 0.04
N PRO A 42 -4.60 13.89 -0.09
CA PRO A 42 -3.30 14.38 -0.52
C PRO A 42 -2.25 14.12 0.57
N ASP A 43 -1.05 13.67 0.17
CA ASP A 43 0.11 13.62 1.04
C ASP A 43 0.77 15.00 1.19
N ILE A 44 1.85 15.08 1.97
CA ILE A 44 2.61 16.33 2.19
C ILE A 44 3.20 16.92 0.90
N ASN A 45 3.42 16.11 -0.12
CA ASN A 45 3.93 16.53 -1.42
C ASN A 45 2.80 16.86 -2.43
N GLY A 46 1.53 16.74 -2.01
CA GLY A 46 0.36 16.90 -2.88
C GLY A 46 0.06 15.67 -3.74
N GLU A 47 0.76 14.56 -3.55
CA GLU A 47 0.48 13.28 -4.21
C GLU A 47 -0.77 12.64 -3.62
N CYS A 48 -1.54 11.93 -4.45
CA CYS A 48 -2.81 11.36 -4.01
C CYS A 48 -2.63 9.97 -3.39
N MET A 49 -3.16 9.78 -2.19
CA MET A 49 -3.25 8.48 -1.53
C MET A 49 -4.69 7.98 -1.50
N ILE A 50 -4.88 6.66 -1.65
CA ILE A 50 -6.17 6.01 -1.40
C ILE A 50 -6.15 5.48 0.03
N SER A 51 -6.99 6.04 0.90
CA SER A 51 -7.29 5.51 2.23
C SER A 51 -8.56 4.66 2.16
N LEU A 52 -8.51 3.48 2.75
CA LEU A 52 -9.61 2.54 2.80
C LEU A 52 -9.71 1.93 4.19
N GLY A 53 -10.86 2.06 4.83
CA GLY A 53 -11.08 1.52 6.17
C GLY A 53 -12.47 0.96 6.36
N ASP A 54 -12.61 0.18 7.42
CA ASP A 54 -13.90 -0.24 7.94
C ASP A 54 -14.65 0.96 8.51
N GLY A 55 -15.85 1.24 7.98
CA GLY A 55 -16.70 2.33 8.43
C GLY A 55 -17.57 2.04 9.64
N VAL A 56 -17.55 0.80 10.15
CA VAL A 56 -18.51 0.28 11.13
C VAL A 56 -17.84 0.00 12.47
N ASN A 57 -16.63 -0.55 12.48
CA ASN A 57 -15.96 -1.03 13.70
C ASN A 57 -15.15 0.06 14.44
N TYR A 58 -15.78 1.20 14.77
CA TYR A 58 -15.16 2.20 15.64
C TYR A 58 -15.30 1.82 17.12
N PRO A 59 -14.27 2.00 17.98
CA PRO A 59 -12.94 2.57 17.71
C PRO A 59 -11.87 1.56 17.27
N LYS A 60 -12.20 0.28 17.14
CA LYS A 60 -11.24 -0.80 16.88
C LYS A 60 -11.32 -1.28 15.41
N TYR A 61 -10.45 -0.76 14.56
CA TYR A 61 -10.48 -1.01 13.11
C TYR A 61 -9.10 -1.21 12.51
N ARG A 62 -9.07 -1.78 11.30
CA ARG A 62 -7.93 -1.80 10.40
C ARG A 62 -8.24 -0.97 9.16
N SER A 63 -7.30 -0.15 8.74
CA SER A 63 -7.36 0.60 7.49
C SER A 63 -6.07 0.40 6.68
N TYR A 64 -6.17 0.71 5.40
CA TYR A 64 -5.13 0.53 4.40
C TYR A 64 -4.97 1.85 3.66
N MET A 65 -3.74 2.32 3.50
CA MET A 65 -3.42 3.48 2.68
C MET A 65 -2.46 3.08 1.57
N PHE A 66 -2.77 3.49 0.34
CA PHE A 66 -1.97 3.22 -0.84
C PHE A 66 -1.48 4.53 -1.44
N SER A 67 -0.20 4.65 -1.78
CA SER A 67 0.38 5.84 -2.41
C SER A 67 0.80 5.61 -3.86
N THR A 68 0.92 6.70 -4.61
CA THR A 68 1.57 6.78 -5.93
C THR A 68 3.04 6.41 -5.87
N ALA A 69 3.70 6.60 -4.73
CA ALA A 69 5.08 6.19 -4.49
C ALA A 69 5.22 4.67 -4.20
N GLY A 70 4.12 3.90 -4.24
CA GLY A 70 4.12 2.45 -4.06
C GLY A 70 4.06 2.00 -2.61
N ASP A 71 3.75 2.91 -1.68
CA ASP A 71 3.55 2.57 -0.27
C ASP A 71 2.22 1.86 -0.06
N LEU A 72 2.24 0.89 0.84
CA LEU A 72 1.06 0.34 1.49
C LEU A 72 1.26 0.45 3.00
N ILE A 73 0.41 1.24 3.65
CA ILE A 73 0.37 1.33 5.11
C ILE A 73 -0.85 0.58 5.61
N VAL A 74 -0.63 -0.40 6.48
CA VAL A 74 -1.66 -1.09 7.25
C VAL A 74 -1.70 -0.44 8.63
N PHE A 75 -2.77 0.30 8.90
CA PHE A 75 -2.98 0.97 10.17
C PHE A 75 -4.00 0.21 11.01
N ASN A 76 -3.71 0.00 12.29
CA ASN A 76 -4.67 -0.54 13.24
C ASN A 76 -4.93 0.47 14.35
N SER A 77 -6.20 0.57 14.74
CA SER A 77 -6.64 1.17 16.00
C SER A 77 -7.15 0.06 16.94
N PHE A 78 -6.71 0.09 18.20
CA PHE A 78 -7.03 -0.89 19.23
C PHE A 78 -8.13 -0.41 20.20
N GLY A 79 -8.55 0.85 20.09
CA GLY A 79 -9.58 1.43 20.94
C GLY A 79 -9.39 2.94 21.17
N ASP A 80 -10.18 3.51 22.10
CA ASP A 80 -10.23 4.95 22.41
C ASP A 80 -9.02 5.50 23.21
N GLY A 81 -7.85 4.86 23.15
CA GLY A 81 -6.65 5.31 23.87
C GLY A 81 -5.86 6.39 23.13
N SER A 82 -4.76 6.84 23.73
CA SER A 82 -3.82 7.77 23.07
C SER A 82 -3.14 7.11 21.86
N PRO A 83 -2.93 7.80 20.73
CA PRO A 83 -2.34 7.19 19.53
C PRO A 83 -1.04 6.40 19.77
N SER A 84 -0.16 6.88 20.67
CA SER A 84 1.09 6.19 21.01
C SER A 84 0.91 4.79 21.61
N THR A 85 -0.27 4.50 22.17
CA THR A 85 -0.58 3.23 22.84
C THR A 85 -1.75 2.46 22.23
N SER A 86 -2.65 3.14 21.54
CA SER A 86 -3.86 2.58 20.96
C SER A 86 -3.81 2.42 19.44
N THR A 87 -2.73 2.83 18.78
CA THR A 87 -2.60 2.66 17.32
C THR A 87 -1.26 2.08 16.95
N GLY A 88 -1.16 1.57 15.72
CA GLY A 88 0.12 1.26 15.13
C GLY A 88 0.01 1.06 13.63
N ALA A 89 1.17 0.99 12.99
CA ALA A 89 1.26 0.80 11.55
C ALA A 89 2.30 -0.26 11.20
N ARG A 90 2.00 -1.01 10.13
CA ARG A 90 2.99 -1.73 9.34
C ARG A 90 3.01 -1.14 7.95
N SER A 91 4.20 -0.95 7.40
CA SER A 91 4.36 -0.32 6.10
C SER A 91 5.15 -1.19 5.15
N TYR A 92 4.77 -1.13 3.88
CA TYR A 92 5.38 -1.81 2.76
C TYR A 92 5.69 -0.82 1.65
N ILE A 93 6.77 -1.03 0.91
CA ILE A 93 7.02 -0.33 -0.36
C ILE A 93 7.17 -1.37 -1.46
N LEU A 94 6.33 -1.28 -2.50
CA LEU A 94 6.22 -2.28 -3.56
C LEU A 94 6.94 -1.81 -4.83
N PHE A 95 7.73 -2.70 -5.45
CA PHE A 95 8.48 -2.47 -6.68
C PHE A 95 8.20 -3.55 -7.73
N PRO A 96 8.33 -3.24 -9.04
CA PRO A 96 8.69 -1.94 -9.61
C PRO A 96 7.55 -0.91 -9.47
N ARG A 97 7.79 0.38 -9.77
CA ARG A 97 6.77 1.44 -9.70
C ARG A 97 6.51 2.01 -11.08
N THR A 98 5.95 1.18 -11.97
CA THR A 98 5.83 1.45 -13.40
C THR A 98 4.41 1.75 -13.86
N ASN A 99 3.43 1.63 -12.96
CA ASN A 99 2.02 1.88 -13.25
C ASN A 99 1.53 3.08 -12.40
N PRO A 100 0.46 3.76 -12.81
CA PRO A 100 -0.26 4.66 -11.91
C PRO A 100 -0.99 3.88 -10.81
N LEU A 101 -1.28 4.56 -9.71
CA LEU A 101 -2.21 4.07 -8.69
C LEU A 101 -3.65 4.21 -9.23
N GLU A 102 -4.41 3.13 -9.24
CA GLU A 102 -5.77 3.09 -9.78
C GLU A 102 -6.71 2.37 -8.81
N PHE A 103 -8.00 2.71 -8.82
CA PHE A 103 -9.05 1.89 -8.21
C PHE A 103 -10.25 1.71 -9.13
N LYS A 104 -11.00 0.63 -8.92
CA LYS A 104 -12.32 0.42 -9.52
C LYS A 104 -13.28 -0.17 -8.49
N ILE A 105 -14.56 0.18 -8.62
CA ILE A 105 -15.65 -0.40 -7.84
C ILE A 105 -16.46 -1.30 -8.76
N GLU A 106 -16.53 -2.59 -8.46
CA GLU A 106 -17.21 -3.59 -9.28
C GLU A 106 -17.83 -4.66 -8.37
N ASP A 107 -19.09 -5.02 -8.62
CA ASP A 107 -19.81 -6.06 -7.86
C ASP A 107 -19.72 -5.91 -6.33
N ASN A 108 -19.82 -4.66 -5.84
CA ASN A 108 -19.70 -4.31 -4.42
C ASN A 108 -18.31 -4.65 -3.80
N ASN A 109 -17.27 -4.67 -4.63
CA ASN A 109 -15.88 -4.78 -4.21
C ASN A 109 -15.09 -3.55 -4.69
N ILE A 110 -14.06 -3.19 -3.93
CA ILE A 110 -13.08 -2.17 -4.31
C ILE A 110 -11.81 -2.90 -4.72
N HIS A 111 -11.36 -2.67 -5.95
CA HIS A 111 -10.08 -3.17 -6.44
C HIS A 111 -9.10 -2.01 -6.52
N ILE A 112 -7.97 -2.11 -5.83
CA ILE A 112 -6.90 -1.11 -5.85
C ILE A 112 -5.70 -1.72 -6.55
N LYS A 113 -5.29 -1.15 -7.68
CA LYS A 113 -4.09 -1.53 -8.42
C LYS A 113 -2.97 -0.57 -8.05
N THR A 114 -1.94 -1.10 -7.41
CA THR A 114 -0.76 -0.33 -6.97
C THR A 114 0.16 0.00 -8.15
N PRO A 115 1.12 0.93 -7.96
CA PRO A 115 2.17 1.21 -8.96
C PRO A 115 2.98 -0.02 -9.40
N SER A 116 3.05 -1.05 -8.57
CA SER A 116 3.67 -2.34 -8.89
C SER A 116 2.83 -3.27 -9.75
N GLY A 117 1.59 -2.89 -10.04
CA GLY A 117 0.62 -3.70 -10.78
C GLY A 117 -0.09 -4.75 -9.93
N VAL A 118 0.26 -4.87 -8.64
CA VAL A 118 -0.45 -5.72 -7.68
C VAL A 118 -1.84 -5.16 -7.43
N ILE A 119 -2.84 -6.04 -7.43
CA ILE A 119 -4.25 -5.67 -7.21
C ILE A 119 -4.73 -6.21 -5.87
N PHE A 120 -5.13 -5.30 -4.97
CA PHE A 120 -5.78 -5.60 -3.70
C PHE A 120 -7.30 -5.55 -3.90
N VAL A 121 -8.03 -6.54 -3.40
CA VAL A 121 -9.48 -6.63 -3.55
C VAL A 121 -10.12 -6.63 -2.17
N PHE A 122 -10.98 -5.65 -1.94
CA PHE A 122 -11.71 -5.48 -0.69
C PHE A 122 -13.19 -5.71 -0.91
N SER A 123 -13.83 -6.48 -0.02
CA SER A 123 -15.25 -6.75 -0.12
C SER A 123 -16.06 -5.69 0.61
N GLY A 124 -16.87 -4.92 -0.11
CA GLY A 124 -17.80 -3.97 0.50
C GLY A 124 -18.86 -4.66 1.36
N LYS A 125 -19.16 -5.95 1.11
CA LYS A 125 -20.10 -6.72 1.94
C LYS A 125 -19.52 -7.06 3.30
N LYS A 126 -18.26 -7.46 3.35
CA LYS A 126 -17.60 -7.93 4.58
C LYS A 126 -16.81 -6.84 5.30
N GLY A 127 -16.40 -5.79 4.59
CA GLY A 127 -15.52 -4.74 5.13
C GLY A 127 -14.04 -5.13 5.17
N ASP A 128 -13.62 -6.20 4.50
CA ASP A 128 -12.28 -6.80 4.64
C ASP A 128 -11.52 -6.93 3.31
N LEU A 129 -10.21 -7.20 3.42
CA LEU A 129 -9.35 -7.60 2.32
C LEU A 129 -9.61 -9.08 2.01
N VAL A 130 -10.06 -9.40 0.79
CA VAL A 130 -10.44 -10.76 0.41
C VAL A 130 -9.46 -11.43 -0.56
N ALA A 131 -8.69 -10.64 -1.31
CA ALA A 131 -7.69 -11.18 -2.24
C ALA A 131 -6.58 -10.18 -2.52
N ILE A 132 -5.41 -10.70 -2.86
CA ILE A 132 -4.33 -9.95 -3.49
C ILE A 132 -3.85 -10.72 -4.72
N HIS A 133 -3.86 -10.08 -5.89
CA HIS A 133 -3.31 -10.65 -7.12
C HIS A 133 -1.87 -10.17 -7.33
N GLY A 134 -0.95 -11.11 -7.51
CA GLY A 134 0.48 -10.86 -7.75
C GLY A 134 1.41 -11.19 -6.58
N MET A 135 0.87 -11.65 -5.46
CA MET A 135 1.65 -12.07 -4.28
C MET A 135 0.87 -13.08 -3.41
N TYR A 136 1.60 -13.82 -2.57
CA TYR A 136 1.00 -14.55 -1.45
C TYR A 136 0.80 -13.59 -0.28
N PHE A 137 -0.24 -13.82 0.50
CA PHE A 137 -0.46 -13.10 1.75
C PHE A 137 -1.05 -14.01 2.82
N THR A 138 -0.80 -13.65 4.07
CA THR A 138 -1.54 -14.16 5.22
C THR A 138 -2.18 -12.99 5.95
N LEU A 139 -3.42 -13.18 6.38
CA LEU A 139 -4.22 -12.20 7.09
C LEU A 139 -4.71 -12.79 8.41
N ASP A 140 -4.37 -12.16 9.52
CA ASP A 140 -5.04 -12.30 10.80
C ASP A 140 -6.12 -11.21 10.88
N ASP A 141 -7.38 -11.61 10.76
CA ASP A 141 -8.53 -10.71 10.74
C ASP A 141 -8.72 -9.98 12.08
N GLU A 142 -8.14 -10.49 13.17
CA GLU A 142 -8.25 -9.84 14.46
C GLU A 142 -7.36 -8.58 14.53
N VAL A 143 -7.92 -7.46 14.95
CA VAL A 143 -7.14 -6.23 15.18
C VAL A 143 -6.51 -6.30 16.57
N ARG A 144 -5.19 -6.51 16.69
CA ARG A 144 -4.47 -6.55 17.98
C ARG A 144 -3.09 -5.90 17.87
N GLY A 145 -2.52 -5.50 19.00
CA GLY A 145 -1.20 -4.85 19.06
C GLY A 145 -0.02 -5.81 18.88
N ASP A 146 -0.25 -7.10 19.07
CA ASP A 146 0.78 -8.16 19.11
C ASP A 146 0.84 -9.01 17.83
N ASN A 147 -0.01 -8.76 16.84
CA ASN A 147 -0.03 -9.50 15.57
C ASN A 147 0.64 -8.78 14.39
N ASN A 148 1.52 -7.82 14.68
CA ASN A 148 2.31 -7.09 13.67
C ASN A 148 1.48 -6.48 12.53
N GLY A 149 0.30 -5.95 12.83
CA GLY A 149 -0.62 -5.38 11.84
C GLY A 149 -1.52 -6.41 11.17
N GLY A 150 -1.29 -7.71 11.39
CA GLY A 150 -2.12 -8.81 10.91
C GLY A 150 -2.06 -9.08 9.42
N LEU A 151 -1.19 -8.41 8.65
CA LEU A 151 -0.95 -8.69 7.23
C LEU A 151 0.52 -9.00 7.01
N ASP A 152 0.83 -10.12 6.36
CA ASP A 152 2.15 -10.45 5.83
C ASP A 152 2.09 -10.64 4.31
N LEU A 153 3.04 -10.06 3.59
CA LEU A 153 3.12 -10.09 2.13
C LEU A 153 4.38 -10.80 1.63
N HIS A 154 4.23 -11.59 0.57
CA HIS A 154 5.29 -12.33 -0.10
C HIS A 154 5.14 -12.22 -1.63
N PRO A 155 5.98 -11.42 -2.31
CA PRO A 155 5.82 -11.18 -3.75
C PRO A 155 6.03 -12.46 -4.56
N PHE A 156 5.31 -12.62 -5.68
CA PHE A 156 5.68 -13.65 -6.69
C PHE A 156 6.82 -13.17 -7.60
N LYS A 157 6.86 -11.85 -7.82
CA LYS A 157 7.78 -11.13 -8.70
C LYS A 157 8.02 -9.75 -8.13
N GLY A 158 9.12 -9.13 -8.53
CA GLY A 158 9.50 -7.82 -8.03
C GLY A 158 10.07 -7.88 -6.62
N LEU A 159 9.97 -6.77 -5.90
CA LEU A 159 10.62 -6.55 -4.63
C LEU A 159 9.66 -5.81 -3.69
N ILE A 160 9.66 -6.20 -2.42
CA ILE A 160 8.96 -5.48 -1.35
C ILE A 160 9.99 -5.05 -0.31
N ILE A 161 9.86 -3.83 0.19
CA ILE A 161 10.47 -3.41 1.46
C ILE A 161 9.40 -3.52 2.53
N ASP A 162 9.55 -4.45 3.46
CA ASP A 162 8.71 -4.60 4.64
C ASP A 162 9.38 -3.88 5.82
N GLU A 163 8.79 -2.79 6.27
CA GLU A 163 9.35 -1.94 7.33
C GLU A 163 9.04 -2.48 8.73
N GLY A 164 8.27 -3.56 8.80
CA GLY A 164 7.79 -4.17 10.02
C GLY A 164 6.66 -3.38 10.68
N TRP A 165 6.31 -3.78 11.89
CA TRP A 165 5.24 -3.18 12.68
C TRP A 165 5.80 -2.22 13.74
N ARG A 166 5.08 -1.14 14.02
CA ARG A 166 5.37 -0.21 15.12
C ARG A 166 4.10 0.42 15.67
N GLN A 167 4.05 0.52 17.00
CA GLN A 167 2.96 1.19 17.71
C GLN A 167 3.19 2.71 17.74
N GLY A 168 2.13 3.50 17.56
CA GLY A 168 2.14 4.97 17.63
C GLY A 168 2.81 5.71 16.48
N GLU A 169 3.32 4.96 15.50
CA GLU A 169 4.56 5.12 14.73
C GLU A 169 4.47 4.66 13.29
N LEU A 170 4.91 5.44 12.29
CA LEU A 170 5.43 4.78 11.09
C LEU A 170 6.75 4.06 11.43
N PRO A 171 6.98 2.82 10.97
CA PRO A 171 8.21 2.11 11.29
C PRO A 171 9.48 2.77 10.73
N ARG A 172 9.41 3.39 9.54
CA ARG A 172 10.55 4.03 8.85
C ARG A 172 11.18 5.22 9.57
N VAL A 173 10.48 5.88 10.49
CA VAL A 173 11.04 7.07 11.19
C VAL A 173 11.99 6.71 12.34
N ASP A 174 12.02 5.43 12.77
CA ASP A 174 13.05 4.94 13.67
C ASP A 174 14.25 4.41 12.87
N PHE A 175 15.26 5.27 12.73
CA PHE A 175 16.47 4.98 11.96
C PHE A 175 17.35 3.86 12.54
N LYS A 176 17.12 3.46 13.81
CA LYS A 176 17.85 2.35 14.45
C LYS A 176 17.20 0.99 14.20
N ARG A 177 15.95 0.96 13.73
CA ARG A 177 15.26 -0.26 13.33
C ARG A 177 15.72 -0.71 11.94
N SER A 178 15.20 -1.85 11.53
CA SER A 178 15.51 -2.44 10.24
C SER A 178 14.25 -2.75 9.45
N SER A 179 14.32 -2.50 8.15
CA SER A 179 13.41 -3.04 7.16
C SER A 179 13.96 -4.33 6.55
N GLN A 180 13.10 -5.07 5.86
CA GLN A 180 13.44 -6.28 5.13
C GLN A 180 13.10 -6.11 3.65
N PHE A 181 14.11 -6.26 2.80
CA PHE A 181 13.87 -6.54 1.39
C PHE A 181 13.42 -7.99 1.22
N LYS A 182 12.39 -8.22 0.40
CA LYS A 182 11.86 -9.54 0.04
C LYS A 182 11.66 -9.61 -1.47
N ASP A 183 12.24 -10.60 -2.13
CA ASP A 183 12.06 -10.80 -3.58
C ASP A 183 11.09 -11.94 -3.93
N GLY A 184 10.75 -12.04 -5.21
CA GLY A 184 9.87 -13.09 -5.74
C GLY A 184 10.43 -14.51 -5.68
N HIS A 185 11.70 -14.68 -5.32
CA HIS A 185 12.37 -15.98 -5.19
C HIS A 185 12.43 -16.46 -3.73
N GLY A 186 11.86 -15.69 -2.79
CA GLY A 186 11.88 -15.99 -1.36
C GLY A 186 13.17 -15.58 -0.65
N ASN A 187 14.08 -14.86 -1.32
CA ASN A 187 15.23 -14.29 -0.65
C ASN A 187 14.81 -13.08 0.18
N PHE A 188 15.49 -12.88 1.30
CA PHE A 188 15.31 -11.69 2.12
C PHE A 188 16.64 -11.09 2.56
N CYS A 189 16.62 -9.78 2.85
CA CYS A 189 17.77 -9.03 3.35
C CYS A 189 17.30 -8.01 4.38
N LYS A 190 17.85 -8.06 5.59
CA LYS A 190 17.56 -7.09 6.64
C LYS A 190 18.58 -5.95 6.57
N VAL A 191 18.12 -4.71 6.54
CA VAL A 191 18.96 -3.50 6.47
C VAL A 191 18.50 -2.48 7.50
N LEU A 192 19.39 -1.60 7.96
CA LEU A 192 18.96 -0.52 8.85
C LEU A 192 18.13 0.51 8.10
N ASN A 193 17.16 1.12 8.78
CA ASN A 193 16.37 2.21 8.23
C ASN A 193 17.27 3.40 7.87
N SER A 194 18.34 3.65 8.64
CA SER A 194 19.39 4.63 8.31
C SER A 194 20.11 4.38 6.99
N ASP A 195 20.13 3.15 6.49
CA ASP A 195 20.79 2.85 5.22
C ASP A 195 19.91 3.23 4.03
N ILE A 196 18.58 3.09 4.16
CA ILE A 196 17.64 3.18 3.04
C ILE A 196 16.70 4.40 3.07
N PHE A 197 16.55 5.07 4.22
CA PHE A 197 15.71 6.24 4.37
C PHE A 197 16.51 7.49 4.77
N GLU A 198 16.04 8.65 4.36
CA GLU A 198 16.49 9.97 4.78
C GLU A 198 15.39 10.63 5.61
N ALA A 199 15.75 11.29 6.72
CA ALA A 199 14.79 11.99 7.58
C ALA A 199 14.23 13.23 6.86
N ILE A 200 12.92 13.42 7.01
CA ILE A 200 12.24 14.67 6.71
C ILE A 200 12.16 15.43 8.04
N ILE A 201 12.76 16.61 8.08
CA ILE A 201 12.88 17.43 9.29
C ILE A 201 11.93 18.62 9.18
N ASP A 202 11.11 18.86 10.20
CA ASP A 202 10.22 20.02 10.27
C ASP A 202 10.96 21.31 10.65
N ASN A 203 10.22 22.42 10.70
CA ASN A 203 10.77 23.74 11.08
C ASN A 203 11.25 23.80 12.54
N SER A 204 10.86 22.84 13.40
CA SER A 204 11.31 22.73 14.78
C SER A 204 12.60 21.91 14.94
N GLY A 205 13.06 21.26 13.87
CA GLY A 205 14.20 20.36 13.89
C GLY A 205 13.83 18.91 14.29
N ALA A 206 12.55 18.60 14.41
CA ALA A 206 12.06 17.26 14.70
C ALA A 206 11.86 16.43 13.42
N ILE A 207 11.91 15.10 13.56
CA ILE A 207 11.62 14.19 12.46
C ILE A 207 10.11 14.16 12.24
N ASP A 208 9.68 14.63 11.07
CA ASP A 208 8.28 14.64 10.62
C ASP A 208 7.97 13.44 9.70
N GLY A 209 9.01 12.83 9.13
CA GLY A 209 8.86 11.67 8.28
C GLY A 209 10.18 11.09 7.83
N ALA A 210 10.10 10.13 6.90
CA ALA A 210 11.25 9.56 6.26
C ALA A 210 10.93 9.22 4.80
N LYS A 211 11.83 9.60 3.89
CA LYS A 211 11.72 9.32 2.45
C LYS A 211 12.74 8.29 2.02
N LEU A 212 12.40 7.45 1.06
CA LEU A 212 13.32 6.46 0.51
C LEU A 212 14.44 7.16 -0.26
N LYS A 213 15.69 6.74 -0.02
CA LYS A 213 16.87 7.30 -0.72
C LYS A 213 16.94 6.92 -2.20
N PHE A 214 16.32 5.81 -2.59
CA PHE A 214 16.39 5.28 -3.95
C PHE A 214 15.31 5.90 -4.84
N VAL A 215 15.69 6.96 -5.54
CA VAL A 215 14.80 7.63 -6.50
C VAL A 215 14.72 6.83 -7.79
N SER A 216 15.86 6.32 -8.28
CA SER A 216 15.92 5.55 -9.53
C SER A 216 16.03 4.03 -9.31
N PRO A 217 15.59 3.20 -10.28
CA PRO A 217 15.87 1.78 -10.28
C PRO A 217 17.36 1.44 -10.25
N GLY A 218 18.22 2.31 -10.79
CA GLY A 218 19.67 2.16 -10.78
C GLY A 218 20.27 2.26 -9.37
N ASP A 219 19.83 3.24 -8.58
CA ASP A 219 20.28 3.42 -7.19
C ASP A 219 19.89 2.23 -6.33
N MET A 220 18.65 1.74 -6.50
CA MET A 220 18.16 0.54 -5.82
C MET A 220 19.01 -0.68 -6.19
N ARG A 221 19.26 -0.90 -7.50
CA ARG A 221 20.06 -2.02 -7.98
C ARG A 221 21.48 -1.97 -7.39
N TYR A 222 22.14 -0.82 -7.46
CA TYR A 222 23.48 -0.65 -6.91
C TYR A 222 23.52 -0.93 -5.41
N PHE A 223 22.54 -0.43 -4.64
CA PHE A 223 22.46 -0.72 -3.22
C PHE A 223 22.30 -2.22 -2.95
N LEU A 224 21.37 -2.88 -3.63
CA LEU A 224 21.09 -4.30 -3.45
C LEU A 224 22.28 -5.18 -3.82
N GLU A 225 22.97 -4.89 -4.92
CA GLU A 225 24.18 -5.63 -5.33
C GLU A 225 25.29 -5.59 -4.28
N ASN A 226 25.41 -4.47 -3.54
CA ASN A 226 26.44 -4.28 -2.53
C ASN A 226 26.03 -4.75 -1.12
N LYS A 227 24.79 -4.48 -0.72
CA LYS A 227 24.31 -4.73 0.65
C LYS A 227 23.49 -6.01 0.79
N CYS A 228 22.87 -6.46 -0.28
CA CYS A 228 21.91 -7.55 -0.31
C CYS A 228 22.08 -8.45 -1.56
N PRO A 229 23.28 -8.98 -1.85
CA PRO A 229 23.58 -9.67 -3.11
C PRO A 229 22.73 -10.92 -3.38
N GLN A 230 22.08 -11.46 -2.35
CA GLN A 230 21.12 -12.56 -2.47
C GLN A 230 19.78 -12.14 -3.11
N ILE A 231 19.40 -10.86 -3.01
CA ILE A 231 18.16 -10.33 -3.59
C ILE A 231 18.27 -10.29 -5.11
N LYS A 232 17.26 -10.82 -5.80
CA LYS A 232 17.15 -10.82 -7.27
C LYS A 232 16.18 -9.72 -7.70
N TYR A 233 16.74 -8.61 -8.21
CA TYR A 233 16.02 -7.40 -8.64
C TYR A 233 16.18 -7.09 -10.13
#